data_AF-A0A257R1I3-F1
#
_entry.id   AF-A0A257R1I3-F1
#
_cell.length_a   1.000
_cell.length_b   1.000
_cell.length_c   1.000
_cell.angle_alpha   90.00
_cell.angle_beta   90.00
_cell.angle_gamma   90.00
#
_symmetry.space_group_name_H-M   'P 1'
#
loop_
_entity.id
_entity.type
_entity.pdbx_description
1 polymer ?
#
loop_
_entity_poly.entity_id
_entity_poly.type
_entity_poly.pdbx_seq_one_letter_code
_entity_poly.pdbx_strand_id
1 'polypeptide(L)'
;MAKRNSSPKQLHHNEFHRALKDRHIQLIALGGIIGSGYFLGTGAVIHDVGPAVFLAYLLGGLIVYLTMLCMGELAVAIPISGSFINYTADFISPAFACGVGWSYWISWVAYIPAECLAGGIIMQYFTGINSYAWAIGFGCLITYINMVKVGTFGEIEFWLALTKIIALFSFVALSILIFFGFIHGSYPSEIIGGRYLLDNGG
;
A
#
# COMPACT_ATOMS: atom_id res chain seq x y z
N MET A 1 -34.08 39.19 33.81
CA MET A 1 -33.90 38.37 32.58
C MET A 1 -32.53 38.72 31.99
N ALA A 2 -31.48 38.02 32.39
CA ALA A 2 -30.09 38.35 32.04
C ALA A 2 -29.76 37.82 30.63
N LYS A 3 -29.47 38.73 29.69
CA LYS A 3 -28.96 38.40 28.35
C LYS A 3 -27.55 37.82 28.49
N ARG A 4 -27.41 36.52 28.25
CA ARG A 4 -26.13 35.83 28.14
C ARG A 4 -25.47 36.25 26.82
N ASN A 5 -24.57 37.23 26.88
CA ASN A 5 -23.66 37.56 25.79
C ASN A 5 -22.65 36.42 25.60
N SER A 6 -23.00 35.41 24.82
CA SER A 6 -22.01 34.46 24.30
C SER A 6 -21.33 35.09 23.08
N SER A 7 -20.16 35.69 23.30
CA SER A 7 -19.24 36.02 22.20
C SER A 7 -18.96 34.77 21.37
N PRO A 8 -18.94 34.85 20.03
CA PRO A 8 -18.50 33.74 19.20
C PRO A 8 -17.05 33.42 19.57
N LYS A 9 -16.80 32.20 20.05
CA LYS A 9 -15.45 31.66 20.23
C LYS A 9 -14.76 31.73 18.87
N GLN A 10 -13.83 32.66 18.70
CA GLN A 10 -12.95 32.66 17.53
C GLN A 10 -12.18 31.34 17.54
N LEU A 11 -12.52 30.44 16.63
CA LEU A 11 -11.74 29.25 16.32
C LEU A 11 -10.41 29.76 15.75
N HIS A 12 -9.37 29.78 16.56
CA HIS A 12 -8.00 29.91 16.06
C HIS A 12 -7.78 28.78 15.06
N HIS A 13 -7.83 29.12 13.78
CA HIS A 13 -7.40 28.25 12.70
C HIS A 13 -5.89 28.13 12.91
N ASN A 14 -5.45 27.10 13.63
CA ASN A 14 -4.07 26.67 13.55
C ASN A 14 -3.87 26.31 12.07
N GLU A 15 -3.26 27.21 11.31
CA GLU A 15 -2.78 26.91 9.96
C GLU A 15 -1.80 25.76 10.11
N PHE A 16 -2.28 24.55 9.88
CA PHE A 16 -1.42 23.39 9.74
C PHE A 16 -0.52 23.68 8.54
N HIS A 17 0.77 23.90 8.80
CA HIS A 17 1.75 24.06 7.74
C HIS A 17 1.72 22.83 6.84
N ARG A 18 1.19 22.99 5.63
CA ARG A 18 1.10 21.93 4.65
C ARG A 18 2.50 21.62 4.12
N ALA A 19 3.19 20.70 4.80
CA ALA A 19 4.56 20.31 4.48
C ALA A 19 4.66 19.44 3.21
N LEU A 20 3.59 18.72 2.85
CA LEU A 20 3.54 17.86 1.67
C LEU A 20 2.80 18.51 0.50
N LYS A 21 3.47 18.54 -0.65
CA LYS A 21 2.91 18.95 -1.94
C LYS A 21 1.96 17.86 -2.48
N ASP A 22 1.02 18.22 -3.35
CA ASP A 22 0.07 17.27 -3.97
C ASP A 22 0.76 16.06 -4.60
N ARG A 23 1.89 16.30 -5.30
CA ARG A 23 2.71 15.24 -5.88
C ARG A 23 3.23 14.23 -4.85
N HIS A 24 3.60 14.69 -3.65
CA HIS A 24 4.08 13.79 -2.59
C HIS A 24 2.92 12.93 -2.10
N ILE A 25 1.74 13.51 -1.92
CA ILE A 25 0.54 12.78 -1.47
C ILE A 25 0.14 11.70 -2.48
N GLN A 26 0.12 12.03 -3.77
CA GLN A 26 -0.21 11.07 -4.83
C GLN A 26 0.80 9.93 -4.92
N LEU A 27 2.10 10.24 -4.83
CA LEU A 27 3.14 9.21 -4.92
C LEU A 27 3.28 8.39 -3.66
N ILE A 28 3.04 8.95 -2.47
CA ILE A 28 2.93 8.17 -1.23
C ILE A 28 1.74 7.20 -1.35
N ALA A 29 0.60 7.65 -1.88
CA ALA A 29 -0.55 6.76 -2.08
C ALA A 29 -0.23 5.61 -3.06
N LEU A 30 0.36 5.92 -4.22
CA LEU A 30 0.76 4.90 -5.20
C LEU A 30 1.87 3.98 -4.67
N GLY A 31 2.90 4.54 -4.06
CA GLY A 31 4.04 3.82 -3.50
C GLY A 31 3.70 2.99 -2.27
N GLY A 32 2.68 3.40 -1.51
CA GLY A 32 2.12 2.66 -0.39
C GLY A 32 1.28 1.46 -0.83
N ILE A 33 0.55 1.57 -1.94
CA ILE A 33 -0.18 0.43 -2.53
C ILE A 33 0.81 -0.59 -3.10
N ILE A 34 1.91 -0.13 -3.69
CA ILE A 34 2.98 -1.01 -4.21
C ILE A 34 3.89 -1.42 -3.05
N GLY A 35 3.45 -2.42 -2.29
CA GLY A 35 4.22 -3.03 -1.21
C GLY A 35 5.06 -4.22 -1.67
N SER A 36 5.82 -4.78 -0.73
CA SER A 36 6.52 -6.05 -0.90
C SER A 36 5.58 -7.21 -1.27
N GLY A 37 4.31 -7.13 -0.89
CA GLY A 37 3.29 -8.12 -1.22
C GLY A 37 3.10 -8.34 -2.72
N TYR A 38 3.34 -7.33 -3.56
CA TYR A 38 3.28 -7.48 -5.02
C TYR A 38 4.42 -8.36 -5.57
N PHE A 39 5.63 -8.26 -5.00
CA PHE A 39 6.78 -8.98 -5.52
C PHE A 39 7.02 -10.32 -4.81
N LEU A 40 6.90 -10.36 -3.48
CA LEU A 40 7.06 -11.59 -2.70
C LEU A 40 5.76 -12.39 -2.63
N GLY A 41 4.63 -11.72 -2.40
CA GLY A 41 3.35 -12.37 -2.14
C GLY A 41 2.67 -12.90 -3.41
N THR A 42 2.60 -12.08 -4.45
CA THR A 42 1.93 -12.47 -5.71
C THR A 42 2.59 -13.68 -6.37
N GLY A 43 3.91 -13.85 -6.28
CA GLY A 43 4.59 -15.05 -6.78
C GLY A 43 4.10 -16.33 -6.09
N ALA A 44 3.94 -16.30 -4.77
CA ALA A 44 3.40 -17.42 -4.00
C ALA A 44 1.93 -17.71 -4.34
N VAL A 45 1.10 -16.66 -4.45
CA VAL A 45 -0.32 -16.82 -4.79
C VAL A 45 -0.49 -17.40 -6.21
N ILE A 46 0.30 -16.95 -7.18
CA ILE A 46 0.28 -17.50 -8.55
C ILE A 46 0.71 -18.97 -8.53
N HIS A 47 1.72 -19.33 -7.75
CA HIS A 47 2.17 -20.71 -7.62
C HIS A 47 1.06 -21.62 -7.06
N ASP A 48 0.33 -21.16 -6.06
CA ASP A 48 -0.67 -21.98 -5.36
C ASP A 48 -2.02 -22.04 -6.08
N VAL A 49 -2.44 -20.92 -6.70
CA VAL A 49 -3.78 -20.76 -7.30
C VAL A 49 -3.74 -20.93 -8.83
N GLY A 50 -2.57 -20.82 -9.45
CA GLY A 50 -2.41 -20.90 -10.89
C GLY A 50 -3.19 -19.80 -11.63
N PRO A 51 -3.69 -20.06 -12.85
CA PRO A 51 -4.44 -19.09 -13.67
C PRO A 51 -5.68 -18.49 -12.99
N ALA A 52 -6.28 -19.17 -12.01
CA ALA A 52 -7.46 -18.65 -11.30
C ALA A 52 -7.13 -17.39 -10.46
N VAL A 53 -5.86 -17.07 -10.27
CA VAL A 53 -5.39 -15.84 -9.62
C VAL A 53 -5.94 -14.56 -10.27
N PHE A 54 -6.17 -14.58 -11.59
CA PHE A 54 -6.76 -13.44 -12.30
C PHE A 54 -8.19 -13.15 -11.81
N LEU A 55 -8.99 -14.18 -11.61
CA LEU A 55 -10.35 -14.03 -11.10
C LEU A 55 -10.34 -13.57 -9.64
N ALA A 56 -9.43 -14.11 -8.83
CA ALA A 56 -9.28 -13.69 -7.43
C ALA A 56 -8.92 -12.20 -7.31
N TYR A 57 -7.94 -11.72 -8.09
CA TYR A 57 -7.56 -10.31 -8.10
C TYR A 57 -8.63 -9.41 -8.72
N LEU A 58 -9.35 -9.86 -9.74
CA LEU A 58 -10.44 -9.08 -10.33
C LEU A 58 -11.58 -8.86 -9.34
N LEU A 59 -12.01 -9.93 -8.66
CA LEU A 59 -13.08 -9.85 -7.66
C LEU A 59 -12.65 -9.04 -6.43
N GLY A 60 -11.45 -9.29 -5.89
CA GLY A 60 -10.92 -8.53 -4.76
C GLY A 60 -10.73 -7.05 -5.11
N GLY A 61 -10.18 -6.76 -6.29
CA GLY A 61 -10.01 -5.41 -6.80
C GLY A 61 -11.32 -4.68 -7.01
N LEU A 62 -12.36 -5.37 -7.51
CA LEU A 62 -13.70 -4.79 -7.68
C LEU A 62 -14.31 -4.39 -6.33
N ILE A 63 -14.22 -5.25 -5.31
CA ILE A 63 -14.74 -4.96 -3.97
C ILE A 63 -14.03 -3.73 -3.37
N VAL A 64 -12.70 -3.69 -3.44
CA VAL A 64 -11.90 -2.56 -2.95
C VAL A 64 -12.25 -1.28 -3.72
N TYR A 65 -12.36 -1.37 -5.05
CA TYR A 65 -12.72 -0.24 -5.91
C TYR A 65 -14.09 0.35 -5.53
N LEU A 66 -15.12 -0.48 -5.40
CA LEU A 66 -16.46 -0.03 -5.00
C LEU A 66 -16.45 0.59 -3.60
N THR A 67 -15.69 0.01 -2.67
CA THR A 67 -15.53 0.54 -1.31
C THR A 67 -14.91 1.93 -1.32
N MET A 68 -13.83 2.12 -2.10
CA MET A 68 -13.15 3.40 -2.23
C MET A 68 -14.00 4.45 -2.95
N LEU A 69 -14.83 4.03 -3.91
CA LEU A 69 -15.76 4.93 -4.61
C LEU A 69 -16.80 5.50 -3.64
N CYS A 70 -17.45 4.65 -2.84
CA CYS A 70 -18.38 5.09 -1.80
C CYS A 70 -17.71 6.00 -0.75
N MET A 71 -16.49 5.65 -0.33
CA MET A 71 -15.75 6.45 0.63
C MET A 71 -15.30 7.81 0.06
N GLY A 72 -14.99 7.87 -1.24
CA GLY A 72 -14.67 9.10 -1.95
C GLY A 72 -15.86 10.05 -2.05
N GLU A 73 -17.06 9.54 -2.36
CA GLU A 73 -18.29 10.34 -2.37
C GLU A 73 -18.57 10.93 -0.99
N LEU A 74 -18.38 10.13 0.07
CA LEU A 74 -18.57 10.58 1.44
C LEU A 74 -17.56 11.65 1.86
N ALA A 75 -16.30 11.51 1.43
CA ALA A 75 -15.24 12.49 1.69
C ALA A 75 -15.50 13.85 1.02
N VAL A 76 -16.12 13.85 -0.16
CA VAL A 76 -16.53 15.08 -0.86
C VAL A 76 -17.78 15.69 -0.23
N ALA A 77 -18.77 14.87 0.13
CA ALA A 77 -20.01 15.34 0.72
C ALA A 77 -19.82 15.92 2.13
N ILE A 78 -18.93 15.33 2.94
CA ILE A 78 -18.69 15.70 4.34
C ILE A 78 -17.18 15.83 4.56
N PRO A 79 -16.58 16.98 4.23
CA PRO A 79 -15.14 17.18 4.34
C PRO A 79 -14.75 17.41 5.81
N ILE A 80 -14.42 16.33 6.50
CA ILE A 80 -13.85 16.36 7.84
C ILE A 80 -12.35 16.10 7.76
N SER A 81 -11.54 16.76 8.59
CA SER A 81 -10.11 16.46 8.76
C SER A 81 -9.86 15.15 9.53
N GLY A 82 -10.85 14.25 9.55
CA GLY A 82 -10.90 13.03 10.34
C GLY A 82 -10.65 11.77 9.54
N SER A 83 -10.53 10.63 10.24
CA SER A 83 -10.42 9.31 9.60
C SER A 83 -11.79 8.78 9.19
N PHE A 84 -11.82 7.77 8.32
CA PHE A 84 -13.04 7.03 7.96
C PHE A 84 -13.76 6.40 9.16
N ILE A 85 -13.05 6.22 10.27
CA ILE A 85 -13.61 5.83 11.57
C ILE A 85 -14.68 6.82 12.02
N ASN A 86 -14.52 8.12 11.75
CA ASN A 86 -15.50 9.14 12.10
C ASN A 86 -16.80 8.96 11.30
N TYR A 87 -16.71 8.68 10.00
CA TYR A 87 -17.88 8.33 9.19
C TYR A 87 -18.59 7.08 9.73
N THR A 88 -17.83 6.08 10.19
CA THR A 88 -18.43 4.89 10.82
C THR A 88 -19.16 5.25 12.13
N ALA A 89 -18.61 6.17 12.92
CA ALA A 89 -19.23 6.62 14.17
C ALA A 89 -20.55 7.36 13.90
N ASP A 90 -20.56 8.22 12.88
CA ASP A 90 -21.68 9.08 12.53
C ASP A 90 -22.82 8.31 11.84
N PHE A 91 -22.50 7.35 10.96
CA PHE A 91 -23.50 6.65 10.13
C PHE A 91 -23.87 5.23 10.62
N ILE A 92 -23.05 4.58 11.44
CA ILE A 92 -23.32 3.22 11.94
C ILE A 92 -23.56 3.25 13.44
N SER A 93 -22.49 3.41 14.23
CA SER A 93 -22.54 3.64 15.68
C SER A 93 -21.14 3.83 16.26
N PRO A 94 -21.03 4.46 17.44
CA PRO A 94 -19.74 4.58 18.14
C PRO A 94 -19.08 3.24 18.49
N ALA A 95 -19.87 2.20 18.79
CA ALA A 95 -19.34 0.87 19.12
C ALA A 95 -18.68 0.20 17.90
N PHE A 96 -19.34 0.28 16.73
CA PHE A 96 -18.76 -0.21 15.48
C PHE A 96 -17.52 0.59 15.08
N ALA A 97 -17.53 1.91 15.25
CA ALA A 97 -16.36 2.75 14.99
C ALA A 97 -15.16 2.35 15.85
N CYS A 98 -15.37 2.01 17.13
CA CYS A 98 -14.31 1.46 17.98
C CYS A 98 -13.72 0.17 17.39
N GLY A 99 -14.56 -0.78 16.98
CA GLY A 99 -14.11 -2.02 16.33
C GLY A 99 -13.32 -1.78 15.05
N VAL A 100 -13.80 -0.88 14.18
CA VAL A 100 -13.10 -0.49 12.95
C VAL A 100 -11.75 0.15 13.26
N GLY A 101 -11.68 1.02 14.28
CA GLY A 101 -10.43 1.63 14.73
C GLY A 101 -9.39 0.61 15.19
N TRP A 102 -9.81 -0.39 15.98
CA TRP A 102 -8.92 -1.48 16.40
C TRP A 102 -8.46 -2.35 15.23
N SER A 103 -9.37 -2.74 14.33
CA SER A 103 -9.03 -3.51 13.13
C SER A 103 -8.02 -2.76 12.25
N TYR A 104 -8.22 -1.45 12.08
CA TYR A 104 -7.29 -0.59 11.34
C TYR A 104 -5.91 -0.56 12.00
N TRP A 105 -5.85 -0.33 13.31
CA TRP A 105 -4.59 -0.30 14.05
C TRP A 105 -3.85 -1.64 14.00
N ILE A 106 -4.55 -2.76 14.22
CA ILE A 106 -3.96 -4.11 14.12
C ILE A 106 -3.41 -4.36 12.72
N SER A 107 -4.12 -3.91 11.67
CA SER A 107 -3.66 -4.04 10.30
C SER A 107 -2.30 -3.35 10.09
N TRP A 108 -2.11 -2.13 10.63
CA TRP A 108 -0.83 -1.44 10.55
C TRP A 108 0.29 -2.10 11.37
N VAL A 109 -0.05 -2.61 12.55
CA VAL A 109 0.88 -3.35 13.41
C VAL A 109 1.37 -4.63 12.73
N ALA A 110 0.52 -5.30 11.94
CA ALA A 110 0.91 -6.47 11.15
C ALA A 110 1.65 -6.08 9.86
N TYR A 111 1.24 -5.00 9.21
CA TYR A 111 1.74 -4.58 7.90
C TYR A 111 3.19 -4.09 7.93
N ILE A 112 3.55 -3.22 8.88
CA ILE A 112 4.89 -2.63 8.94
C ILE A 112 5.99 -3.70 9.15
N PRO A 113 5.87 -4.66 10.09
CA PRO A 113 6.83 -5.75 10.22
C PRO A 113 6.88 -6.67 9.01
N ALA A 114 5.76 -6.89 8.32
CA ALA A 114 5.73 -7.72 7.12
C ALA A 114 6.60 -7.12 6.00
N GLU A 115 6.54 -5.81 5.78
CA GLU A 115 7.41 -5.11 4.82
C GLU A 115 8.89 -5.16 5.24
N CYS A 116 9.19 -5.01 6.54
CA CYS A 116 10.56 -5.13 7.06
C CYS A 116 11.11 -6.55 6.86
N LEU A 117 10.28 -7.58 7.08
CA LEU A 117 10.66 -8.98 6.89
C LEU A 117 10.90 -9.29 5.43
N ALA A 118 10.07 -8.78 4.52
CA ALA A 118 10.26 -8.93 3.10
C ALA A 118 11.58 -8.32 2.63
N GLY A 119 11.90 -7.10 3.08
CA GLY A 119 13.22 -6.50 2.86
C GLY A 119 14.36 -7.36 3.42
N GLY A 120 14.16 -7.93 4.62
CA GLY A 120 15.11 -8.84 5.25
C GLY A 120 15.37 -10.13 4.47
N ILE A 121 14.34 -10.74 3.89
CA ILE A 121 14.46 -11.93 3.03
C ILE A 121 15.30 -11.61 1.79
N ILE A 122 15.04 -10.46 1.15
CA ILE A 122 15.81 -10.03 -0.03
C ILE A 122 17.28 -9.79 0.37
N MET A 123 17.54 -9.10 1.48
CA MET A 123 18.91 -8.84 1.94
C MET A 123 19.65 -10.12 2.34
N GLN A 124 18.96 -11.09 2.95
CA GLN A 124 19.54 -12.39 3.26
C GLN A 124 20.05 -13.09 2.00
N TYR A 125 19.33 -12.98 0.87
CA TYR A 125 19.78 -13.55 -0.40
C TYR A 125 21.10 -12.94 -0.89
N PHE A 126 21.32 -11.64 -0.69
CA PHE A 126 22.55 -10.96 -1.12
C PHE A 126 23.72 -11.08 -0.14
N THR A 127 23.45 -11.09 1.17
CA THR A 127 24.51 -11.00 2.19
C THR A 127 24.72 -12.29 2.97
N GLY A 128 23.83 -13.27 2.85
CA GLY A 128 23.86 -14.52 3.61
C GLY A 128 23.55 -14.37 5.12
N ILE A 129 23.30 -13.14 5.59
CA ILE A 129 22.95 -12.85 6.99
C ILE A 129 21.47 -13.14 7.21
N ASN A 130 21.12 -13.63 8.41
CA ASN A 130 19.74 -13.94 8.77
C ASN A 130 18.77 -12.76 8.54
N SER A 131 17.66 -13.03 7.84
CA SER A 131 16.62 -12.05 7.52
C SER A 131 16.04 -11.31 8.73
N TYR A 132 15.95 -11.95 9.91
CA TYR A 132 15.47 -11.29 11.13
C TYR A 132 16.38 -10.13 11.56
N ALA A 133 17.70 -10.27 11.40
CA ALA A 133 18.64 -9.20 11.75
C ALA A 133 18.43 -7.98 10.84
N TRP A 134 18.24 -8.20 9.54
CA TRP A 134 17.91 -7.15 8.59
C TRP A 134 16.54 -6.52 8.84
N ALA A 135 15.52 -7.33 9.13
CA ALA A 135 14.17 -6.84 9.42
C ALA A 135 14.14 -5.93 10.65
N ILE A 136 14.81 -6.30 11.74
CA ILE A 136 14.97 -5.47 12.93
C ILE A 136 15.72 -4.18 12.57
N GLY A 137 16.80 -4.28 11.79
CA GLY A 137 17.57 -3.13 11.31
C GLY A 137 16.71 -2.12 10.53
N PHE A 138 15.90 -2.60 9.58
CA PHE A 138 14.97 -1.74 8.83
C PHE A 138 13.91 -1.11 9.73
N GLY A 139 13.32 -1.87 10.67
CA GLY A 139 12.37 -1.33 11.63
C GLY A 139 12.96 -0.21 12.50
N CYS A 140 14.19 -0.39 13.00
CA CYS A 140 14.91 0.64 13.73
C CYS A 140 15.20 1.88 12.87
N LEU A 141 15.64 1.69 11.62
CA LEU A 141 15.94 2.77 10.69
C LEU A 141 14.68 3.61 10.37
N ILE A 142 13.55 2.96 10.06
CA ILE A 142 12.29 3.64 9.78
C ILE A 142 11.82 4.41 11.01
N THR A 143 11.90 3.81 12.20
CA THR A 143 11.56 4.47 13.46
C THR A 143 12.43 5.71 13.68
N TYR A 144 13.73 5.61 13.43
CA TYR A 144 14.64 6.74 13.52
C TYR A 144 14.29 7.86 12.53
N ILE A 145 14.03 7.53 11.26
CA ILE A 145 13.63 8.50 10.25
C ILE A 145 12.32 9.20 10.63
N ASN A 146 11.36 8.47 11.19
CA ASN A 146 10.09 9.01 11.67
C ASN A 146 10.23 10.00 12.83
N MET A 147 11.31 9.90 13.62
CA MET A 147 11.64 10.89 14.66
C MET A 147 12.27 12.17 14.09
N VAL A 148 12.75 12.13 12.84
CA VAL A 148 13.33 13.28 12.12
C VAL A 148 12.21 14.06 11.37
N LYS A 149 12.47 15.32 11.03
CA LYS A 149 11.54 16.27 10.42
C LYS A 149 10.70 15.64 9.27
N VAL A 150 9.37 15.68 9.42
CA VAL A 150 8.33 15.11 8.52
C VAL A 150 8.50 15.50 7.03
N GLY A 151 9.07 16.67 6.73
CA GLY A 151 9.32 17.08 5.35
C GLY A 151 10.34 16.19 4.62
N THR A 152 11.37 15.72 5.32
CA THR A 152 12.40 14.83 4.75
C THR A 152 11.82 13.46 4.43
N PHE A 153 10.90 12.97 5.27
CA PHE A 153 10.19 11.71 5.03
C PHE A 153 9.43 11.74 3.70
N GLY A 154 8.68 12.82 3.43
CA GLY A 154 7.91 12.96 2.19
C GLY A 154 8.77 12.96 0.91
N GLU A 155 10.01 13.48 0.98
CA GLU A 155 10.94 13.43 -0.16
C GLU A 155 11.54 12.03 -0.35
N ILE A 156 11.90 11.34 0.74
CA ILE A 156 12.41 9.96 0.67
C ILE A 156 11.34 9.03 0.09
N GLU A 157 10.13 9.09 0.62
CA GLU A 157 8.97 8.34 0.12
C GLU A 157 8.72 8.59 -1.36
N PHE A 158 8.79 9.84 -1.80
CA PHE A 158 8.62 10.20 -3.21
C PHE A 158 9.61 9.45 -4.12
N TRP A 159 10.90 9.44 -3.76
CA TRP A 159 11.94 8.77 -4.56
C TRP A 159 11.84 7.24 -4.50
N LEU A 160 11.49 6.69 -3.33
CA LEU A 160 11.26 5.25 -3.17
C LEU A 160 10.04 4.78 -3.98
N ALA A 161 8.94 5.53 -3.94
CA ALA A 161 7.74 5.27 -4.74
C ALA A 161 8.04 5.31 -6.24
N LEU A 162 8.80 6.30 -6.70
CA LEU A 162 9.20 6.39 -8.10
C LEU A 162 10.01 5.17 -8.56
N THR A 163 10.97 4.73 -7.73
CA THR A 163 11.77 3.53 -8.00
C THR A 163 10.90 2.28 -8.14
N LYS A 164 9.91 2.12 -7.24
CA LYS A 164 8.95 1.01 -7.28
C LYS A 164 8.13 1.01 -8.58
N ILE A 165 7.65 2.17 -9.01
CA ILE A 165 6.87 2.32 -10.24
C ILE A 165 7.73 1.94 -11.46
N ILE A 166 8.97 2.43 -11.55
CA ILE A 166 9.90 2.09 -12.63
C ILE A 166 10.20 0.58 -12.65
N ALA A 167 10.41 -0.03 -11.49
CA ALA A 167 10.63 -1.47 -11.36
C ALA A 167 9.43 -2.27 -11.87
N LEU A 168 8.20 -1.83 -11.57
CA LEU A 168 6.98 -2.45 -12.06
C LEU A 168 6.86 -2.39 -13.59
N PHE A 169 7.11 -1.23 -14.20
CA PHE A 169 7.10 -1.10 -15.67
C PHE A 169 8.16 -2.00 -16.32
N SER A 170 9.35 -2.07 -15.71
CA SER A 170 10.44 -2.93 -16.20
C SER A 170 10.05 -4.41 -16.10
N PHE A 171 9.40 -4.81 -15.01
CA PHE A 171 8.89 -6.17 -14.80
C PHE A 171 7.82 -6.55 -15.84
N VAL A 172 6.87 -5.66 -16.12
CA VAL A 172 5.83 -5.88 -17.15
C VAL A 172 6.45 -6.00 -18.54
N ALA A 173 7.39 -5.10 -18.90
CA ALA A 173 8.08 -5.17 -20.18
C ALA A 173 8.85 -6.47 -20.35
N LEU A 174 9.59 -6.89 -19.32
CA LEU A 174 10.31 -8.17 -19.30
C LEU A 174 9.35 -9.36 -19.45
N SER A 175 8.22 -9.35 -18.73
CA SER A 175 7.20 -10.40 -18.82
C SER A 175 6.64 -10.54 -20.25
N ILE A 176 6.35 -9.42 -20.93
CA ILE A 176 5.90 -9.41 -22.32
C ILE A 176 6.98 -9.99 -23.26
N LEU A 177 8.25 -9.60 -23.07
CA LEU A 177 9.35 -10.12 -23.89
C LEU A 177 9.54 -11.64 -23.72
N ILE A 178 9.38 -12.15 -22.48
CA ILE A 178 9.41 -13.59 -22.19
C ILE A 178 8.20 -14.29 -22.83
N PHE A 179 7.01 -13.70 -22.72
CA PHE A 179 5.77 -14.27 -23.27
C PHE A 179 5.87 -14.51 -24.79
N PHE A 180 6.44 -13.54 -25.52
CA PHE A 180 6.67 -13.65 -26.96
C PHE A 180 7.94 -14.43 -27.34
N GLY A 181 8.72 -14.90 -26.36
CA GLY A 181 9.93 -15.69 -26.60
C GLY A 181 11.12 -14.87 -27.11
N PHE A 182 11.11 -13.54 -26.99
CA PHE A 182 12.29 -12.70 -27.29
C PHE A 182 13.41 -12.86 -26.26
N ILE A 183 13.04 -13.24 -25.03
CA ILE A 183 13.96 -13.56 -23.94
C ILE A 183 13.61 -14.97 -23.45
N HIS A 184 14.50 -15.93 -23.70
CA HIS A 184 14.37 -17.31 -23.25
C HIS A 184 15.58 -17.69 -22.39
N GLY A 185 15.32 -18.32 -21.24
CA GLY A 185 16.36 -18.87 -20.37
C GLY A 185 16.94 -20.19 -20.92
N SER A 186 17.02 -21.24 -20.09
CA SER A 186 17.53 -22.56 -20.49
C SER A 186 16.53 -23.43 -21.29
N TYR A 187 15.37 -22.90 -21.66
CA TYR A 187 14.32 -23.60 -22.41
C TYR A 187 14.30 -23.12 -23.87
N PRO A 188 13.92 -23.98 -24.84
CA PRO A 188 13.93 -23.63 -26.26
C PRO A 188 13.06 -22.39 -26.56
N SER A 189 13.45 -21.66 -27.62
CA SER A 189 12.84 -20.42 -28.11
C SER A 189 11.47 -20.67 -28.76
N GLU A 190 10.54 -21.23 -28.00
CA GLU A 190 9.14 -21.37 -28.40
C GLU A 190 8.30 -20.28 -27.73
N ILE A 191 7.22 -19.86 -28.39
CA ILE A 191 6.27 -18.92 -27.81
C ILE A 191 5.60 -19.63 -26.63
N ILE A 192 5.99 -19.25 -25.41
CA ILE A 192 5.47 -19.82 -24.15
C ILE A 192 3.95 -19.58 -24.04
N GLY A 193 3.50 -18.42 -24.55
CA GLY A 193 2.11 -18.14 -24.96
C GLY A 193 1.04 -18.66 -24.01
N GLY A 194 0.25 -19.63 -24.49
CA GLY A 194 -0.89 -20.19 -23.76
C GLY A 194 -0.57 -21.45 -22.95
N ARG A 195 0.66 -21.97 -22.97
CA ARG A 195 0.97 -23.31 -22.43
C ARG A 195 0.70 -23.39 -20.93
N TYR A 196 1.05 -22.36 -20.17
CA TYR A 196 0.76 -22.30 -18.73
C TYR A 196 -0.69 -21.92 -18.40
N LEU A 197 -1.46 -21.40 -19.37
CA LEU A 197 -2.88 -21.09 -19.21
C LEU A 197 -3.79 -22.25 -19.62
N LEU A 198 -3.35 -23.12 -20.54
CA LEU A 198 -4.19 -24.12 -21.19
C LEU A 198 -3.72 -25.57 -20.97
N ASP A 199 -2.45 -25.80 -20.64
CA ASP A 199 -1.84 -27.11 -20.82
C ASP A 199 -1.52 -27.88 -19.54
N ASN A 200 -1.82 -27.34 -18.33
CA ASN A 200 -1.99 -28.06 -17.04
C ASN A 200 -2.04 -27.09 -15.84
N GLY A 201 -3.23 -26.66 -15.43
CA GLY A 201 -3.40 -25.85 -14.22
C GLY A 201 -4.79 -25.21 -14.12
N GLY A 202 -5.82 -26.04 -13.96
CA GLY A 202 -7.23 -25.64 -13.81
C GLY A 202 -8.17 -26.79 -14.13
#